data_AF-A0A0F6QY64-F1
#
_entry.id   AF-A0A0F6QY64-F1
#
_cell.length_a   1.000
_cell.length_b   1.000
_cell.length_c   1.000
_cell.angle_alpha   90.00
_cell.angle_beta   90.00
_cell.angle_gamma   90.00
#
_symmetry.space_group_name_H-M   'P 1'
#
loop_
_entity.id
_entity.type
_entity.pdbx_description
1 polymer ?
#
loop_
_entity_poly.entity_id
_entity_poly.type
_entity_poly.pdbx_seq_one_letter_code
_entity_poly.pdbx_strand_id
1 'polypeptide(L)'
;MCPTGFKQGLKGAWVNYDGQMVDDARFVTAVARTAAGYGAKIITRAEVTNATGDQVTFTDTLHNEEYTINARAVINATGVWAGQLDENIKVHPARGTHLVLDAEKLGNPEGALTVPLGGSISRYLFILPAPHRRCYLGLTDEDNGDDIPDVPYTGTHGMSDKAPSWFSTDIPTLDLWKWQ
;
A
#
# COMPACT_ATOMS: atom_id res chain seq x y z
N MET A 1 20.08 10.86 -9.06
CA MET A 1 20.02 11.54 -7.72
C MET A 1 19.04 12.70 -7.78
N CYS A 2 18.20 12.94 -6.75
CA CYS A 2 17.15 13.99 -6.78
C CYS A 2 17.73 15.42 -6.80
N PRO A 3 17.67 16.16 -7.93
CA PRO A 3 18.41 17.43 -8.08
C PRO A 3 17.74 18.64 -7.40
N THR A 4 16.49 18.49 -6.95
CA THR A 4 15.61 19.61 -6.57
C THR A 4 15.21 19.49 -5.11
N GLY A 5 15.59 20.47 -4.28
CA GLY A 5 14.92 20.72 -3.00
C GLY A 5 15.80 20.92 -1.76
N PHE A 6 17.07 20.50 -1.74
CA PHE A 6 17.81 20.38 -0.47
C PHE A 6 19.21 21.00 -0.49
N LYS A 7 19.33 22.28 -0.89
CA LYS A 7 20.66 22.91 -0.98
C LYS A 7 21.02 23.73 0.26
N GLN A 8 20.05 24.33 0.93
CA GLN A 8 20.33 25.18 2.08
C GLN A 8 20.53 24.34 3.34
N GLY A 9 21.72 24.43 3.94
CA GLY A 9 22.04 23.76 5.21
C GLY A 9 22.37 22.27 5.11
N LEU A 10 22.18 21.62 3.95
CA LEU A 10 22.55 20.22 3.74
C LEU A 10 24.08 20.06 3.84
N LYS A 11 24.54 19.18 4.74
CA LYS A 11 25.97 18.89 4.92
C LYS A 11 26.46 17.67 4.14
N GLY A 12 25.53 16.79 3.76
CA GLY A 12 25.81 15.56 3.03
C GLY A 12 24.58 14.66 3.00
N ALA A 13 24.72 13.49 2.40
CA ALA A 13 23.72 12.45 2.36
C ALA A 13 24.40 11.07 2.45
N TRP A 14 23.65 10.07 2.89
CA TRP A 14 24.05 8.67 2.77
C TRP A 14 23.36 8.03 1.57
N VAL A 15 24.10 7.17 0.89
CA VAL A 15 23.58 6.39 -0.23
C VAL A 15 23.63 4.93 0.16
N ASN A 16 22.48 4.27 0.07
CA ASN A 16 22.30 2.84 0.26
C ASN A 16 21.58 2.25 -0.96
N TYR A 17 21.64 0.93 -1.08
CA TYR A 17 20.95 0.17 -2.11
C TYR A 17 19.87 -0.68 -1.45
N ASP A 18 18.69 -0.72 -2.06
CA ASP A 18 17.54 -1.49 -1.60
C ASP A 18 16.77 -2.06 -2.79
N GLY A 19 15.93 -3.06 -2.53
CA GLY A 19 15.01 -3.63 -3.51
C GLY A 19 13.77 -2.78 -3.65
N GLN A 20 13.49 -2.29 -4.85
CA GLN A 20 12.23 -1.60 -5.14
C GLN A 20 11.21 -2.55 -5.73
N MET A 21 10.14 -2.84 -4.99
CA MET A 21 8.95 -3.50 -5.55
C MET A 21 8.19 -2.48 -6.40
N VAL A 22 8.33 -2.60 -7.73
CA VAL A 22 7.73 -1.65 -8.69
C VAL A 22 6.24 -1.93 -8.90
N ASP A 23 5.84 -3.19 -8.82
CA ASP A 23 4.48 -3.65 -9.10
C ASP A 23 4.16 -4.87 -8.21
N ASP A 24 3.57 -4.57 -7.07
CA ASP A 24 3.12 -5.53 -6.06
C ASP A 24 1.98 -6.42 -6.56
N ALA A 25 1.01 -5.83 -7.28
CA ALA A 25 -0.11 -6.56 -7.87
C ALA A 25 0.36 -7.61 -8.89
N ARG A 26 1.34 -7.28 -9.75
CA ARG A 26 1.94 -8.24 -10.66
C ARG A 26 2.75 -9.30 -9.93
N PHE A 27 3.42 -8.96 -8.83
CA PHE A 27 4.11 -9.95 -8.01
C PHE A 27 3.13 -11.00 -7.47
N VAL A 28 2.02 -10.58 -6.85
CA VAL A 28 0.97 -11.49 -6.36
C VAL A 28 0.40 -12.34 -7.51
N THR A 29 0.09 -11.70 -8.64
CA THR A 29 -0.43 -12.41 -9.82
C THR A 29 0.56 -13.44 -10.35
N ALA A 30 1.86 -13.12 -10.38
CA ALA A 30 2.91 -14.03 -10.83
C ALA A 30 3.05 -15.23 -9.89
N VAL A 31 2.97 -15.02 -8.57
CA VAL A 31 2.97 -16.11 -7.57
C VAL A 31 1.78 -17.03 -7.77
N ALA A 32 0.56 -16.47 -7.90
CA ALA A 32 -0.66 -17.26 -8.11
C ALA A 32 -0.60 -18.07 -9.42
N ARG A 33 -0.14 -17.45 -10.52
CA ARG A 33 0.04 -18.13 -11.81
C ARG A 33 1.08 -19.24 -11.75
N THR A 34 2.17 -19.03 -11.02
CA THR A 34 3.21 -20.04 -10.83
C THR A 34 2.65 -21.25 -10.07
N ALA A 35 1.92 -21.01 -8.98
CA ALA A 35 1.25 -22.06 -8.23
C ALA A 35 0.24 -22.86 -9.10
N ALA A 36 -0.54 -22.16 -9.93
CA ALA A 36 -1.44 -22.80 -10.88
C ALA A 36 -0.68 -23.67 -11.91
N GLY A 37 0.49 -23.21 -12.38
CA GLY A 37 1.37 -23.99 -13.25
C GLY A 37 1.90 -25.28 -12.60
N TYR A 38 1.96 -25.33 -11.27
CA TYR A 38 2.28 -26.52 -10.49
C TYR A 38 1.04 -27.34 -10.04
N GLY A 39 -0.16 -26.99 -10.52
CA GLY A 39 -1.39 -27.74 -10.28
C GLY A 39 -2.28 -27.22 -9.14
N ALA A 40 -1.96 -26.07 -8.54
CA ALA A 40 -2.87 -25.44 -7.58
C ALA A 40 -4.14 -24.93 -8.27
N LYS A 41 -5.29 -25.04 -7.59
CA LYS A 41 -6.53 -24.38 -8.01
C LYS A 41 -6.58 -22.98 -7.39
N ILE A 42 -6.66 -21.96 -8.22
CA ILE A 42 -6.79 -20.56 -7.78
C ILE A 42 -8.22 -20.11 -8.09
N ILE A 43 -8.98 -19.78 -7.06
CA ILE A 43 -10.37 -19.33 -7.18
C ILE A 43 -10.44 -17.90 -6.69
N THR A 44 -10.74 -16.97 -7.58
CA THR A 44 -10.98 -15.56 -7.26
C THR A 44 -12.47 -15.28 -7.22
N ARG A 45 -12.89 -14.16 -6.62
CA ARG A 45 -14.33 -13.84 -6.42
C ARG A 45 -15.06 -14.89 -5.57
N ALA A 46 -14.32 -15.54 -4.68
CA ALA A 46 -14.82 -16.47 -3.69
C ALA A 46 -14.57 -15.84 -2.32
N GLU A 47 -15.61 -15.35 -1.67
CA GLU A 47 -15.53 -14.76 -0.34
C GLU A 47 -15.75 -15.86 0.70
N VAL A 48 -14.73 -16.12 1.52
CA VAL A 48 -14.84 -17.10 2.61
C VAL A 48 -15.69 -16.52 3.72
N THR A 49 -16.81 -17.18 4.03
CA THR A 49 -17.75 -16.78 5.08
C THR A 49 -17.54 -17.57 6.37
N ASN A 50 -16.94 -18.76 6.30
CA ASN A 50 -16.58 -19.56 7.46
C ASN A 50 -15.39 -20.49 7.14
N ALA A 51 -14.52 -20.72 8.13
CA ALA A 51 -13.39 -21.64 8.01
C ALA A 51 -13.10 -22.36 9.34
N THR A 52 -12.85 -23.66 9.26
CA THR A 52 -12.30 -24.49 10.34
C THR A 52 -10.90 -24.97 9.96
N GLY A 53 -10.26 -25.79 10.80
CA GLY A 53 -8.96 -26.39 10.48
C GLY A 53 -8.97 -27.33 9.27
N ASP A 54 -10.14 -27.82 8.85
CA ASP A 54 -10.32 -28.87 7.85
C ASP A 54 -11.45 -28.59 6.83
N GLN A 55 -12.12 -27.45 6.90
CA GLN A 55 -13.21 -27.11 6.00
C GLN A 55 -13.28 -25.59 5.76
N VAL A 56 -13.72 -25.20 4.56
CA VAL A 56 -14.01 -23.81 4.20
C VAL A 56 -15.37 -23.73 3.52
N THR A 57 -16.19 -22.78 3.94
CA THR A 57 -17.41 -22.35 3.26
C THR A 57 -17.20 -20.97 2.66
N PHE A 58 -17.59 -20.80 1.40
CA PHE A 58 -17.42 -19.53 0.68
C PHE A 58 -18.58 -19.26 -0.27
N THR A 59 -18.78 -17.99 -0.57
CA THR A 59 -19.74 -17.49 -1.56
C THR A 59 -19.02 -17.11 -2.85
N ASP A 60 -19.46 -17.64 -3.99
CA ASP A 60 -19.10 -17.10 -5.31
C ASP A 60 -19.80 -15.76 -5.50
N THR A 61 -19.06 -14.66 -5.49
CA THR A 61 -19.62 -13.31 -5.58
C THR A 61 -20.08 -12.92 -6.99
N LEU A 62 -19.81 -13.74 -8.00
CA LEU A 62 -20.35 -13.53 -9.35
C LEU A 62 -21.79 -14.02 -9.49
N HIS A 63 -22.13 -15.14 -8.86
CA HIS A 63 -23.45 -15.78 -8.98
C HIS A 63 -24.24 -15.82 -7.66
N ASN A 64 -23.60 -15.42 -6.56
CA ASN A 64 -24.13 -15.42 -5.20
C ASN A 64 -24.54 -16.83 -4.72
N GLU A 65 -23.73 -17.83 -5.05
CA GLU A 65 -23.93 -19.23 -4.68
C GLU A 65 -22.92 -19.65 -3.61
N GLU A 66 -23.36 -20.47 -2.66
CA GLU A 66 -22.53 -20.96 -1.55
C GLU A 66 -21.94 -22.35 -1.87
N TYR A 67 -20.69 -22.54 -1.49
CA TYR A 67 -19.94 -23.76 -1.69
C TYR A 67 -19.16 -24.14 -0.42
N THR A 68 -18.96 -25.44 -0.20
CA THR A 68 -18.14 -25.98 0.89
C THR A 68 -17.08 -26.94 0.36
N ILE A 69 -15.84 -26.78 0.85
CA ILE A 69 -14.70 -27.63 0.51
C ILE A 69 -14.09 -28.20 1.79
N ASN A 70 -13.87 -29.52 1.81
CA ASN A 70 -13.08 -30.19 2.84
C ASN A 70 -11.60 -30.20 2.44
N ALA A 71 -10.71 -29.98 3.41
CA ALA A 71 -9.26 -29.95 3.26
C ALA A 71 -8.58 -30.68 4.43
N ARG A 72 -7.30 -31.00 4.28
CA ARG A 72 -6.50 -31.58 5.38
C ARG A 72 -6.01 -30.53 6.38
N ALA A 73 -5.92 -29.28 5.92
CA ALA A 73 -5.49 -28.12 6.66
C ALA A 73 -6.02 -26.87 5.97
N VAL A 74 -6.33 -25.85 6.75
CA VAL A 74 -6.72 -24.52 6.28
C VAL A 74 -5.74 -23.49 6.85
N ILE A 75 -5.30 -22.55 6.02
CA ILE A 75 -4.39 -21.47 6.40
C ILE A 75 -5.15 -20.15 6.24
N ASN A 76 -5.29 -19.39 7.32
CA ASN A 76 -5.81 -18.03 7.27
C ASN A 76 -4.70 -17.06 6.84
N ALA A 77 -4.78 -16.60 5.60
CA ALA A 77 -3.85 -15.63 5.01
C ALA A 77 -4.56 -14.35 4.51
N THR A 78 -5.66 -13.96 5.17
CA THR A 78 -6.50 -12.82 4.74
C THR A 78 -6.02 -11.46 5.25
N GLY A 79 -4.74 -11.32 5.60
CA GLY A 79 -4.14 -10.03 5.94
C GLY A 79 -4.87 -9.30 7.07
N VAL A 80 -5.27 -8.05 6.82
CA VAL A 80 -5.98 -7.23 7.82
C VAL A 80 -7.35 -7.80 8.21
N TRP A 81 -7.94 -8.64 7.36
CA TRP A 81 -9.24 -9.29 7.59
C TRP A 81 -9.12 -10.60 8.40
N ALA A 82 -7.94 -10.99 8.87
CA ALA A 82 -7.73 -12.26 9.56
C ALA A 82 -8.64 -12.45 10.78
N GLY A 83 -8.87 -11.37 11.55
CA GLY A 83 -9.73 -11.37 12.73
C GLY A 83 -11.22 -11.58 12.45
N GLN A 84 -11.66 -11.41 11.19
CA GLN A 84 -13.05 -11.67 10.78
C GLN A 84 -13.33 -13.16 10.60
N LEU A 85 -12.29 -13.98 10.33
CA LEU A 85 -12.39 -15.44 10.22
C LEU A 85 -12.02 -16.17 11.51
N ASP A 86 -11.17 -15.56 12.35
CA ASP A 86 -10.76 -16.12 13.64
C ASP A 86 -10.71 -14.99 14.70
N GLU A 87 -11.69 -14.98 15.59
CA GLU A 87 -11.83 -13.95 16.63
C GLU A 87 -10.66 -13.89 17.63
N ASN A 88 -9.83 -14.94 17.69
CA ASN A 88 -8.63 -14.98 18.52
C ASN A 88 -7.49 -14.14 17.92
N ILE A 89 -7.58 -13.80 16.63
CA ILE A 89 -6.61 -12.93 15.95
C ILE A 89 -7.08 -11.48 16.10
N LYS A 90 -6.27 -10.68 16.80
CA LYS A 90 -6.46 -9.22 16.89
C LYS A 90 -5.52 -8.52 15.92
N VAL A 91 -6.09 -7.73 15.02
CA VAL A 91 -5.34 -6.90 14.06
C VAL A 91 -5.65 -5.44 14.35
N HIS A 92 -4.61 -4.61 14.43
CA HIS A 92 -4.73 -3.16 14.52
C HIS A 92 -4.26 -2.55 13.18
N PRO A 93 -5.19 -2.17 12.28
CA PRO A 93 -4.83 -1.66 10.96
C PRO A 93 -4.31 -0.23 11.04
N ALA A 94 -3.18 0.02 10.39
CA ALA A 94 -2.68 1.37 10.12
C ALA A 94 -2.92 1.71 8.65
N ARG A 95 -3.37 2.93 8.38
CA ARG A 95 -3.63 3.41 7.01
C ARG A 95 -2.46 4.25 6.50
N GLY A 96 -1.86 3.78 5.42
CA GLY A 96 -0.91 4.54 4.61
C GLY A 96 -1.50 5.00 3.28
N THR A 97 -1.20 6.23 2.88
CA THR A 97 -1.54 6.80 1.58
C THR A 97 -0.27 7.26 0.86
N HIS A 98 -0.25 7.15 -0.47
CA HIS A 98 0.78 7.72 -1.34
C HIS A 98 0.15 8.69 -2.35
N LEU A 99 0.83 9.78 -2.66
CA LEU A 99 0.50 10.66 -3.78
C LEU A 99 1.31 10.26 -5.01
N VAL A 100 0.69 10.36 -6.18
CA VAL A 100 1.36 10.14 -7.47
C VAL A 100 1.60 11.47 -8.16
N LEU A 101 2.86 11.80 -8.43
CA LEU A 101 3.27 13.08 -9.01
C LEU A 101 4.02 12.87 -10.33
N ASP A 102 4.04 13.89 -11.20
CA ASP A 102 5.01 13.94 -12.30
C ASP A 102 6.43 14.02 -11.75
N ALA A 103 7.32 13.14 -12.19
CA ALA A 103 8.70 13.10 -11.73
C ALA A 103 9.45 14.41 -12.01
N GLU A 104 9.08 15.13 -13.06
CA GLU A 104 9.67 16.41 -13.45
C GLU A 104 9.49 17.49 -12.39
N LYS A 105 8.36 17.47 -11.65
CA LYS A 105 8.13 18.39 -10.51
C LYS A 105 9.15 18.18 -9.39
N LEU A 106 9.77 17.01 -9.33
CA LEU A 106 10.82 16.66 -8.37
C LEU A 106 12.21 16.64 -9.01
N GLY A 107 12.34 17.12 -10.25
CA GLY A 107 13.58 17.16 -11.04
C GLY A 107 14.06 15.79 -11.51
N ASN A 108 13.13 14.87 -11.78
CA ASN A 108 13.39 13.54 -12.34
C ASN A 108 14.37 12.73 -11.46
N PRO A 109 14.00 12.39 -10.22
CA PRO A 109 14.86 11.59 -9.37
C PRO A 109 15.10 10.20 -9.98
N GLU A 110 16.36 9.77 -10.00
CA GLU A 110 16.77 8.44 -10.48
C GLU A 110 16.91 7.41 -9.34
N GLY A 111 16.74 7.85 -8.09
CA GLY A 111 16.81 6.99 -6.91
C GLY A 111 15.84 7.46 -5.85
N ALA A 112 15.48 6.56 -4.94
CA ALA A 112 14.64 6.87 -3.80
C ALA A 112 15.30 7.94 -2.91
N LEU A 113 14.50 8.87 -2.41
CA LEU A 113 14.92 9.79 -1.37
C LEU A 113 14.12 9.53 -0.11
N THR A 114 14.80 9.33 1.00
CA THR A 114 14.20 9.21 2.33
C THR A 114 14.56 10.45 3.14
N VAL A 115 13.55 11.22 3.52
CA VAL A 115 13.72 12.50 4.21
C VAL A 115 13.07 12.43 5.59
N PRO A 116 13.79 12.70 6.68
CA PRO A 116 13.20 12.70 8.01
C PRO A 116 12.13 13.79 8.13
N LEU A 117 10.99 13.47 8.73
CA LEU A 117 9.97 14.44 9.08
C LEU A 117 10.32 15.13 10.39
N GLY A 118 10.33 16.47 10.39
CA GLY A 118 10.63 17.27 11.58
C GLY A 118 9.74 16.92 12.76
N GLY A 119 10.31 16.87 13.97
CA GLY A 119 9.58 16.52 15.19
C GLY A 119 9.30 15.02 15.37
N SER A 120 9.87 14.15 14.52
CA SER A 120 9.81 12.70 14.68
C SER A 120 11.20 12.06 14.49
N ILE A 121 11.48 11.02 15.25
CA ILE A 121 12.70 10.21 15.13
C ILE A 121 12.54 9.01 14.19
N SER A 122 11.30 8.65 13.86
CA SER A 122 10.97 7.40 13.17
C SER A 122 10.14 7.60 11.90
N ARG A 123 9.61 8.81 11.67
CA ARG A 123 8.81 9.09 10.47
C ARG A 123 9.65 9.72 9.36
N TYR A 124 9.48 9.17 8.17
CA TYR A 124 10.18 9.59 6.98
C TYR A 124 9.21 9.79 5.83
N LEU A 125 9.51 10.78 5.00
CA LEU A 125 8.92 10.96 3.69
C LEU A 125 9.81 10.27 2.65
N PHE A 126 9.20 9.40 1.87
CA PHE A 126 9.79 8.73 0.73
C PHE A 126 9.34 9.41 -0.55
N ILE A 127 10.32 9.73 -1.39
CA ILE A 127 10.13 10.06 -2.80
C ILE A 127 10.67 8.89 -3.59
N LEU A 128 9.78 8.11 -4.20
CA LEU A 128 10.12 6.91 -4.93
C LEU A 128 9.90 7.12 -6.43
N PRO A 129 10.95 7.14 -7.26
CA PRO A 129 10.79 7.13 -8.71
C PRO A 129 9.99 5.93 -9.15
N ALA A 130 9.04 6.13 -10.05
CA ALA A 130 8.16 5.08 -10.57
C ALA A 130 8.15 5.10 -12.11
N PRO A 131 7.70 4.02 -12.77
CA PRO A 131 7.54 3.98 -14.21
C PRO A 131 6.69 5.15 -14.75
N HIS A 132 6.80 5.40 -16.05
CA HIS A 132 6.01 6.40 -16.76
C HIS A 132 6.23 7.85 -16.29
N ARG A 133 7.47 8.18 -15.89
CA ARG A 133 7.86 9.52 -15.41
C ARG A 133 7.00 9.96 -14.21
N ARG A 134 6.68 9.01 -13.32
CA ARG A 134 5.94 9.26 -12.08
C ARG A 134 6.88 9.19 -10.88
N CYS A 135 6.45 9.77 -9.77
CA CYS A 135 7.03 9.57 -8.46
C CYS A 135 5.93 9.33 -7.44
N TYR A 136 6.14 8.37 -6.56
CA TYR A 136 5.30 8.20 -5.37
C TYR A 136 5.88 9.02 -4.23
N LEU A 137 5.02 9.81 -3.60
CA LEU A 137 5.33 10.58 -2.40
C LEU A 137 4.53 9.99 -1.25
N GLY A 138 5.18 9.57 -0.18
CA GLY A 138 4.49 9.01 0.98
C GLY A 138 5.43 8.44 2.04
N LEU A 139 4.98 7.63 2.98
CA LEU A 139 3.59 7.32 3.28
C LEU A 139 3.09 8.16 4.45
N THR A 140 1.77 8.33 4.52
CA THR A 140 1.12 8.67 5.79
C THR A 140 1.12 7.45 6.72
N ASP A 141 0.95 7.69 8.00
CA ASP A 141 0.71 6.65 8.99
C ASP A 141 -0.40 7.19 9.90
N GLU A 142 -1.64 6.79 9.61
CA GLU A 142 -2.82 7.16 10.37
C GLU A 142 -3.37 5.92 11.05
N ASP A 143 -3.71 6.05 12.33
CA ASP A 143 -4.55 5.08 13.01
C ASP A 143 -5.91 5.01 12.28
N ASN A 144 -6.34 3.80 11.90
CA ASN A 144 -7.60 3.58 11.21
C ASN A 144 -8.68 2.99 12.13
N GLY A 145 -8.40 2.87 13.44
CA GLY A 145 -9.29 2.22 14.40
C GLY A 145 -9.58 0.77 14.01
N ASP A 146 -10.81 0.32 14.28
CA ASP A 146 -11.24 -1.05 13.97
C ASP A 146 -11.94 -1.16 12.60
N ASP A 147 -12.09 -0.06 11.86
CA ASP A 147 -12.75 -0.06 10.54
C ASP A 147 -11.79 -0.50 9.43
N ILE A 148 -12.22 -1.46 8.62
CA ILE A 148 -11.45 -2.00 7.50
C ILE A 148 -12.37 -1.99 6.27
N PRO A 149 -12.46 -0.86 5.55
CA PRO A 149 -13.30 -0.79 4.36
C PRO A 149 -12.71 -1.62 3.23
N ASP A 150 -13.58 -2.19 2.37
CA ASP A 150 -13.17 -2.93 1.18
C ASP A 150 -12.39 -2.03 0.19
N VAL A 151 -12.85 -0.78 0.04
CA VAL A 151 -12.15 0.25 -0.72
C VAL A 151 -11.64 1.32 0.25
N PRO A 152 -10.31 1.50 0.37
CA PRO A 152 -9.74 2.55 1.22
C PRO A 152 -10.17 3.93 0.73
N TYR A 153 -10.62 4.79 1.64
CA TYR A 153 -10.85 6.20 1.33
C TYR A 153 -9.59 7.01 1.67
N THR A 154 -9.30 7.99 0.82
CA THR A 154 -8.27 9.00 1.07
C THR A 154 -8.92 10.18 1.78
N GLY A 155 -8.64 10.35 3.08
CA GLY A 155 -9.12 11.52 3.82
C GLY A 155 -8.65 12.85 3.18
N THR A 156 -9.39 13.94 3.38
CA THR A 156 -9.13 15.23 2.74
C THR A 156 -7.90 16.00 3.27
N HIS A 157 -7.27 15.55 4.37
CA HIS A 157 -6.25 16.32 5.11
C HIS A 157 -4.88 15.61 5.29
N GLY A 158 -4.63 14.48 4.63
CA GLY A 158 -3.55 13.58 5.07
C GLY A 158 -2.11 14.00 4.74
N MET A 159 -1.84 14.43 3.50
CA MET A 159 -0.46 14.55 3.00
C MET A 159 0.00 15.99 2.76
N SER A 160 -0.89 16.90 2.37
CA SER A 160 -0.57 18.33 2.18
C SER A 160 -0.11 18.97 3.49
N ASP A 161 -0.77 18.63 4.59
CA ASP A 161 -0.55 19.23 5.92
C ASP A 161 0.71 18.67 6.59
N LYS A 162 1.17 17.50 6.12
CA LYS A 162 2.40 16.83 6.56
C LYS A 162 3.58 17.10 5.62
N ALA A 163 3.36 17.85 4.53
CA ALA A 163 4.42 18.25 3.62
C ALA A 163 5.40 19.17 4.37
N PRO A 164 6.70 18.84 4.39
CA PRO A 164 7.68 19.67 5.07
C PRO A 164 7.76 21.07 4.46
N SER A 165 8.02 22.09 5.29
CA SER A 165 8.04 23.51 4.87
C SER A 165 9.04 23.87 3.77
N TRP A 166 10.04 23.02 3.54
CA TRP A 166 11.02 23.16 2.45
C TRP A 166 10.55 22.54 1.12
N PHE A 167 9.42 21.82 1.11
CA PHE A 167 8.83 21.24 -0.08
C PHE A 167 8.22 22.38 -0.92
N SER A 168 9.09 23.01 -1.71
CA SER A 168 8.83 24.25 -2.47
C SER A 168 8.00 24.07 -3.73
N THR A 169 7.67 22.82 -4.10
CA THR A 169 6.61 22.61 -5.08
C THR A 169 5.32 22.91 -4.34
N ASP A 170 4.56 23.91 -4.81
CA ASP A 170 3.15 23.99 -4.47
C ASP A 170 2.53 22.63 -4.81
N ILE A 171 2.44 21.72 -3.83
CA ILE A 171 1.51 20.61 -3.89
C ILE A 171 0.19 21.34 -3.82
N PRO A 172 -0.58 21.43 -4.92
CA PRO A 172 -1.78 22.24 -4.90
C PRO A 172 -2.63 21.75 -3.72
N THR A 173 -2.85 22.62 -2.74
CA THR A 173 -3.74 22.34 -1.61
C THR A 173 -5.20 22.25 -2.04
N LEU A 174 -5.51 22.31 -3.33
CA LEU A 174 -6.87 22.37 -3.84
C LEU A 174 -7.07 21.52 -5.12
N ASP A 175 -8.23 20.87 -5.16
CA ASP A 175 -8.96 20.32 -6.31
C ASP A 175 -8.55 18.98 -6.98
N LEU A 176 -7.55 18.23 -6.48
CA LEU A 176 -7.28 16.86 -7.00
C LEU A 176 -8.31 15.79 -6.56
N TRP A 177 -9.32 16.16 -5.76
CA TRP A 177 -10.33 15.26 -5.21
C TRP A 177 -11.70 15.31 -5.93
N LYS A 178 -11.83 16.10 -7.00
CA LYS A 178 -13.04 16.08 -7.85
C LYS A 178 -12.81 15.19 -9.05
N TRP A 179 -13.08 13.89 -8.88
CA TRP A 179 -13.38 13.03 -10.01
C TRP A 179 -14.85 13.24 -10.39
N GLN A 180 -15.09 13.82 -11.58
CA GLN A 180 -16.26 13.51 -12.40
C GLN A 180 -15.94 12.29 -13.26
#